data_AF-A0A553NCV2-F1
#
_entry.id   AF-A0A553NCV2-F1
#
_cell.length_a   1.000
_cell.length_b   1.000
_cell.length_c   1.000
_cell.angle_alpha   90.00
_cell.angle_beta   90.00
_cell.angle_gamma   90.00
#
_symmetry.space_group_name_H-M   'P 1'
#
loop_
_entity.id
_entity.type
_entity.pdbx_description
1 polymer ?
#
loop_
_entity_poly.entity_id
_entity_poly.type
_entity_poly.pdbx_seq_one_letter_code
_entity_poly.pdbx_strand_id
1 'polypeptide(L)'
;RVQNTHIKPNSAVVQLQRIKHLNQECLQYKDEIQAHDMRPKYHLFLMEPQTGLTYCHVPKVASSFWYSIFSKMFHGVPKKLDLTNLHSTMLDLSKGVEELPESAFKMIFVRHPIKRLVSAYVEKFVDVPDKHFVASVQKFMQKQKAAGTTNSGRPNKEITFPIFVKLDFVGHLETLNDDAELLIELFPALKDFVPTKTNRVKDKTEHNASLRDDKDRTRNYLAQLDPDTRKELLQIFSVDCRLFGYDCYEFGS
;
A
#
# COMPACT_ATOMS: atom_id res chain seq x y z
N ARG A 1 1.48 -34.97 -22.66
CA ARG A 1 2.21 -34.05 -21.76
C ARG A 1 1.27 -32.88 -21.48
N VAL A 2 0.52 -32.94 -20.37
CA VAL A 2 -0.49 -31.92 -20.04
C VAL A 2 0.24 -30.63 -19.72
N GLN A 3 0.03 -29.60 -20.54
CA GLN A 3 0.51 -28.25 -20.23
C GLN A 3 -0.29 -27.77 -19.02
N ASN A 4 0.41 -27.57 -17.91
CA ASN A 4 -0.13 -27.02 -16.68
C ASN A 4 -0.47 -25.54 -16.97
N THR A 5 -1.66 -25.28 -17.52
CA THR A 5 -2.20 -23.93 -17.65
C THR A 5 -2.57 -23.48 -16.24
N HIS A 6 -1.66 -22.74 -15.60
CA HIS A 6 -2.02 -21.96 -14.42
C HIS A 6 -3.11 -20.97 -14.84
N ILE A 7 -4.38 -21.36 -14.66
CA ILE A 7 -5.53 -20.47 -14.80
C ILE A 7 -5.33 -19.42 -13.71
N LYS A 8 -4.98 -18.19 -14.10
CA LYS A 8 -4.95 -17.07 -13.17
C LYS A 8 -6.36 -16.95 -12.56
N PRO A 9 -6.48 -16.86 -11.23
CA PRO A 9 -7.77 -16.68 -10.59
C PRO A 9 -8.42 -15.39 -11.11
N ASN A 10 -9.74 -15.41 -11.27
CA ASN A 10 -10.52 -14.23 -11.66
C ASN A 10 -10.26 -13.09 -10.66
N SER A 11 -9.83 -11.92 -11.14
CA SER A 11 -9.51 -10.76 -10.30
C SER A 11 -10.65 -10.40 -9.34
N ALA A 12 -11.91 -10.57 -9.75
CA ALA A 12 -13.06 -10.30 -8.88
C ALA A 12 -13.12 -11.27 -7.69
N VAL A 13 -12.81 -12.55 -7.91
CA VAL A 13 -12.73 -13.55 -6.83
C VAL A 13 -11.58 -13.23 -5.88
N VAL A 14 -10.42 -12.82 -6.41
CA VAL A 14 -9.27 -12.40 -5.59
C VAL A 14 -9.64 -11.19 -4.73
N GLN A 15 -10.32 -10.19 -5.28
CA GLN A 15 -10.75 -9.02 -4.51
C GLN A 15 -11.74 -9.38 -3.41
N LEU A 16 -12.73 -10.23 -3.70
CA LEU A 16 -13.67 -10.73 -2.67
C LEU A 16 -12.93 -11.45 -1.54
N GLN A 17 -11.94 -12.26 -1.87
CA GLN A 17 -11.10 -12.94 -0.88
C GLN A 17 -10.30 -11.96 -0.03
N ARG A 18 -9.69 -10.92 -0.65
CA ARG A 18 -8.95 -9.87 0.06
C ARG A 18 -9.82 -9.10 1.04
N ILE A 19 -11.00 -8.65 0.61
CA ILE A 19 -11.94 -7.93 1.48
C ILE A 19 -12.43 -8.82 2.61
N LYS A 20 -12.75 -10.09 2.33
CA LYS A 20 -13.15 -11.05 3.37
C LYS A 20 -12.03 -11.26 4.39
N HIS A 21 -10.81 -11.51 3.93
CA HIS A 21 -9.63 -11.71 4.76
C HIS A 21 -9.37 -10.49 5.65
N LEU A 22 -9.33 -9.29 5.05
CA LEU A 22 -9.12 -8.04 5.77
C LEU A 22 -10.16 -7.85 6.87
N ASN A 23 -11.45 -8.02 6.56
CA ASN A 23 -12.52 -7.90 7.55
C ASN A 23 -12.39 -8.92 8.68
N GLN A 24 -11.94 -10.15 8.39
CA GLN A 24 -11.71 -11.19 9.40
C GLN A 24 -10.54 -10.83 10.33
N GLU A 25 -9.42 -10.36 9.77
CA GLU A 25 -8.27 -9.92 10.56
C GLU A 25 -8.61 -8.68 11.39
N CYS A 26 -9.34 -7.70 10.83
CA CYS A 26 -9.80 -6.51 11.53
C CYS A 26 -10.60 -6.83 12.80
N LEU A 27 -11.39 -7.91 12.81
CA LEU A 27 -12.15 -8.34 13.99
C LEU A 27 -11.25 -8.80 15.14
N GLN A 28 -10.09 -9.40 14.84
CA GLN A 28 -9.15 -9.88 15.87
C GLN A 28 -8.53 -8.72 16.67
N TYR A 29 -8.37 -7.56 16.04
CA TYR A 29 -7.68 -6.40 16.62
C TYR A 29 -8.64 -5.30 17.10
N LYS A 30 -9.96 -5.49 16.92
CA LYS A 30 -10.98 -4.46 17.17
C LYS A 30 -10.94 -3.92 18.61
N ASP A 31 -10.87 -4.81 19.59
CA ASP A 31 -10.94 -4.44 21.02
C ASP A 31 -9.66 -3.72 21.49
N GLU A 32 -8.48 -4.20 21.06
CA GLU A 32 -7.19 -3.60 21.38
C GLU A 32 -7.07 -2.16 20.84
N ILE A 33 -7.63 -1.93 19.64
CA ILE A 33 -7.56 -0.65 18.95
C ILE A 33 -8.58 0.35 19.45
N GLN A 34 -9.81 -0.08 19.76
CA GLN A 34 -10.85 0.80 20.31
C GLN A 34 -10.48 1.36 21.69
N ALA A 35 -9.73 0.60 22.50
CA ALA A 35 -9.26 1.04 23.81
C ALA A 35 -8.28 2.23 23.78
N HIS A 36 -7.67 2.54 22.62
CA HIS A 36 -6.56 3.50 22.51
C HIS A 36 -6.87 4.72 21.61
N ASP A 37 -8.14 4.95 21.23
CA ASP A 37 -8.61 6.03 20.32
C ASP A 37 -7.64 6.30 19.16
N MET A 38 -7.20 5.22 18.51
CA MET A 38 -6.22 5.26 17.42
C MET A 38 -6.88 5.59 16.08
N ARG A 39 -7.65 6.69 16.03
CA ARG A 39 -8.28 7.12 14.77
C ARG A 39 -7.20 7.44 13.74
N PRO A 40 -7.38 7.00 12.49
CA PRO A 40 -6.40 7.20 11.44
C PRO A 40 -6.39 8.66 11.00
N LYS A 41 -5.53 9.48 11.62
CA LYS A 41 -5.35 10.89 11.24
C LYS A 41 -4.63 11.07 9.88
N TYR A 42 -4.07 10.01 9.32
CA TYR A 42 -3.15 10.07 8.18
C TYR A 42 -3.65 9.35 6.93
N HIS A 43 -4.80 8.70 7.01
CA HIS A 43 -5.39 8.02 5.85
C HIS A 43 -6.49 8.88 5.26
N LEU A 44 -6.15 9.39 4.09
CA LEU A 44 -6.74 10.55 3.48
C LEU A 44 -7.11 10.18 2.05
N PHE A 45 -8.32 10.54 1.65
CA PHE A 45 -8.93 10.07 0.41
C PHE A 45 -9.05 11.18 -0.63
N LEU A 46 -8.45 10.94 -1.81
CA LEU A 46 -8.83 11.66 -3.01
C LEU A 46 -10.17 11.13 -3.50
N MET A 47 -11.14 12.01 -3.74
CA MET A 47 -12.45 11.64 -4.23
C MET A 47 -12.68 12.23 -5.62
N GLU A 48 -13.13 11.39 -6.54
CA GLU A 48 -13.76 11.81 -7.78
C GLU A 48 -15.28 11.94 -7.52
N PRO A 49 -15.87 13.16 -7.61
CA PRO A 49 -17.25 13.36 -7.18
C PRO A 49 -18.34 12.78 -8.08
N GLN A 50 -18.10 12.58 -9.39
CA GLN A 50 -19.15 12.19 -10.34
C GLN A 50 -19.47 10.69 -10.28
N THR A 51 -18.46 9.87 -10.04
CA THR A 51 -18.50 8.41 -9.94
C THR A 51 -18.49 7.94 -8.48
N GLY A 52 -18.07 8.80 -7.53
CA GLY A 52 -17.91 8.43 -6.13
C GLY A 52 -16.68 7.56 -5.85
N LEU A 53 -15.78 7.39 -6.83
CA LEU A 53 -14.53 6.65 -6.67
C LEU A 53 -13.58 7.42 -5.75
N THR A 54 -13.12 6.77 -4.68
CA THR A 54 -12.19 7.35 -3.70
C THR A 54 -10.94 6.51 -3.52
N TYR A 55 -9.78 7.16 -3.53
CA TYR A 55 -8.47 6.54 -3.38
C TYR A 55 -7.80 6.98 -2.09
N CYS A 56 -7.54 6.03 -1.19
CA CYS A 56 -6.75 6.27 0.01
C CYS A 56 -5.27 6.43 -0.37
N HIS A 57 -4.70 7.59 -0.08
CA HIS A 57 -3.29 7.85 -0.35
C HIS A 57 -2.39 7.06 0.60
N VAL A 58 -1.64 6.11 0.05
CA VAL A 58 -0.55 5.45 0.76
C VAL A 58 0.74 5.67 -0.03
N PRO A 59 1.83 6.16 0.59
CA PRO A 59 3.10 6.31 -0.11
C PRO A 59 3.70 4.96 -0.58
N LYS A 60 4.37 4.97 -1.73
CA LYS A 60 5.18 3.85 -2.27
C LYS A 60 4.42 2.57 -2.65
N VAL A 61 3.10 2.67 -2.86
CA VAL A 61 2.19 1.59 -3.28
C VAL A 61 1.52 1.88 -4.64
N ALA A 62 2.25 2.48 -5.57
CA ALA A 62 1.71 3.09 -6.82
C ALA A 62 1.01 4.44 -6.64
N SER A 63 1.34 5.22 -5.59
CA SER A 63 0.70 6.52 -5.36
C SER A 63 0.85 7.53 -6.50
N SER A 64 1.99 7.57 -7.19
CA SER A 64 2.18 8.44 -8.36
C SER A 64 1.36 8.01 -9.57
N PHE A 65 1.14 6.70 -9.74
CA PHE A 65 0.30 6.14 -10.80
C PHE A 65 -1.16 6.54 -10.59
N TRP A 66 -1.71 6.28 -9.40
CA TRP A 66 -3.09 6.65 -9.08
C TRP A 66 -3.31 8.15 -9.07
N TYR A 67 -2.35 8.95 -8.57
CA TYR A 67 -2.43 10.41 -8.73
C TYR A 67 -2.50 10.84 -10.19
N SER A 68 -1.65 10.27 -11.06
CA SER A 68 -1.68 10.61 -12.49
C SER A 68 -2.99 10.25 -13.16
N ILE A 69 -3.72 9.24 -12.67
CA ILE A 69 -5.05 8.89 -13.19
C ILE A 69 -6.06 9.91 -12.70
N PHE A 70 -6.12 10.16 -11.38
CA PHE A 70 -7.05 11.13 -10.80
C PHE A 70 -6.83 12.54 -11.33
N SER A 71 -5.59 12.96 -11.59
CA SER A 71 -5.29 14.28 -12.17
C SER A 71 -5.74 14.46 -13.61
N LYS A 72 -5.90 13.37 -14.36
CA LYS A 72 -6.42 13.40 -15.73
C LYS A 72 -7.94 13.32 -15.75
N MET A 73 -8.53 12.56 -14.83
CA MET A 73 -9.98 12.38 -14.71
C MET A 73 -10.68 13.56 -14.07
N PHE A 74 -10.11 14.09 -12.98
CA PHE A 74 -10.76 15.06 -12.13
C PHE A 74 -10.15 16.45 -12.30
N HIS A 75 -10.97 17.41 -12.76
CA HIS A 75 -10.54 18.79 -12.97
C HIS A 75 -10.05 19.51 -11.69
N GLY A 76 -10.43 19.03 -10.51
CA GLY A 76 -10.01 19.58 -9.22
C GLY A 76 -8.63 19.10 -8.75
N VAL A 77 -7.98 18.17 -9.46
CA VAL A 77 -6.63 17.69 -9.12
C VAL A 77 -5.60 18.32 -10.07
N PRO A 78 -4.47 18.85 -9.57
CA PRO A 78 -3.45 19.48 -10.40
C PRO A 78 -2.93 18.54 -11.48
N LYS A 79 -3.10 18.94 -12.76
CA LYS A 79 -2.68 18.17 -13.94
C LYS A 79 -1.18 17.97 -14.03
N LYS A 80 -0.39 18.95 -13.58
CA LYS A 80 1.07 18.83 -13.54
C LYS A 80 1.48 18.12 -12.26
N LEU A 81 2.03 16.92 -12.42
CA LEU A 81 2.57 16.13 -11.32
C LEU A 81 3.93 16.71 -10.91
N ASP A 82 3.93 17.52 -9.86
CA ASP A 82 5.17 17.83 -9.14
C ASP A 82 5.47 16.68 -8.17
N LEU A 83 6.34 15.76 -8.61
CA LEU A 83 6.74 14.61 -7.81
C LEU A 83 7.40 15.02 -6.48
N THR A 84 7.99 16.22 -6.39
CA THR A 84 8.65 16.69 -5.17
C THR A 84 7.64 17.01 -4.07
N ASN A 85 6.44 17.48 -4.46
CA ASN A 85 5.36 17.88 -3.55
C ASN A 85 4.15 16.94 -3.61
N LEU A 86 4.26 15.79 -4.28
CA LEU A 86 3.13 14.87 -4.45
C LEU A 86 2.46 14.50 -3.12
N HIS A 87 3.25 14.25 -2.06
CA HIS A 87 2.65 13.90 -0.77
C HIS A 87 1.88 15.08 -0.16
N SER A 88 2.44 16.29 -0.14
CA SER A 88 1.73 17.46 0.42
C SER A 88 0.48 17.80 -0.39
N THR A 89 0.58 17.83 -1.72
CA THR A 89 -0.57 18.04 -2.60
C THR A 89 -1.66 17.01 -2.39
N MET A 90 -1.28 15.73 -2.21
CA MET A 90 -2.25 14.68 -1.89
C MET A 90 -2.93 14.91 -0.54
N LEU A 91 -2.19 15.32 0.48
CA LEU A 91 -2.77 15.64 1.79
C LEU A 91 -3.76 16.80 1.69
N ASP A 92 -3.43 17.87 0.95
CA ASP A 92 -4.27 19.07 0.83
C ASP A 92 -5.58 18.82 0.07
N LEU A 93 -5.56 17.92 -0.91
CA LEU A 93 -6.74 17.57 -1.73
C LEU A 93 -7.59 16.46 -1.12
N SER A 94 -6.99 15.68 -0.22
CA SER A 94 -7.66 14.55 0.39
C SER A 94 -8.57 14.97 1.53
N LYS A 95 -9.58 14.16 1.77
CA LYS A 95 -10.49 14.32 2.92
C LYS A 95 -10.38 13.16 3.89
N GLY A 96 -10.73 13.42 5.15
CA GLY A 96 -10.93 12.36 6.13
C GLY A 96 -12.08 11.45 5.72
N VAL A 97 -12.07 10.19 6.17
CA VAL A 97 -13.14 9.24 5.87
C VAL A 97 -14.54 9.75 6.30
N GLU A 98 -14.59 10.49 7.40
CA GLU A 98 -15.82 11.07 7.96
C GLU A 98 -16.46 12.13 7.05
N GLU A 99 -15.70 12.69 6.12
CA GLU A 99 -16.15 13.70 5.15
C GLU A 99 -16.59 13.08 3.81
N LEU A 100 -16.41 11.77 3.64
CA LEU A 100 -16.85 11.06 2.44
C LEU A 100 -18.32 10.70 2.54
N PRO A 101 -19.09 10.75 1.43
CA PRO A 101 -20.45 10.25 1.44
C PRO A 101 -20.47 8.74 1.70
N GLU A 102 -21.55 8.25 2.31
CA GLU A 102 -21.70 6.81 2.58
C GLU A 102 -21.61 5.97 1.31
N SER A 103 -22.08 6.51 0.18
CA SER A 103 -22.02 5.89 -1.15
C SER A 103 -20.64 5.89 -1.81
N ALA A 104 -19.62 6.54 -1.21
CA ALA A 104 -18.28 6.58 -1.76
C ALA A 104 -17.67 5.17 -1.82
N PHE A 105 -17.14 4.81 -3.00
CA PHE A 105 -16.40 3.58 -3.21
C PHE A 105 -14.95 3.77 -2.76
N LYS A 106 -14.56 3.10 -1.68
CA LYS A 106 -13.27 3.30 -1.00
C LYS A 106 -12.26 2.25 -1.43
N MET A 107 -11.29 2.66 -2.25
CA MET A 107 -10.17 1.81 -2.64
C MET A 107 -8.87 2.20 -1.96
N ILE A 108 -8.06 1.19 -1.64
CA ILE A 108 -6.68 1.34 -1.19
C ILE A 108 -5.78 0.46 -2.06
N PHE A 109 -4.56 0.92 -2.31
CA PHE A 109 -3.49 0.07 -2.81
C PHE A 109 -2.47 -0.18 -1.70
N VAL A 110 -1.96 -1.39 -1.64
CA VAL A 110 -0.97 -1.83 -0.66
C VAL A 110 0.23 -2.47 -1.35
N ARG A 111 1.30 -2.65 -0.61
CA ARG A 111 2.53 -3.35 -1.01
C ARG A 111 3.07 -4.06 0.21
N HIS A 112 3.87 -5.10 0.01
CA HIS A 112 4.60 -5.73 1.10
C HIS A 112 5.27 -4.66 2.00
N PRO A 113 4.99 -4.62 3.33
CA PRO A 113 5.42 -3.52 4.20
C PRO A 113 6.93 -3.27 4.20
N ILE A 114 7.74 -4.34 4.20
CA ILE A 114 9.21 -4.24 4.12
C ILE A 114 9.69 -3.68 2.77
N LYS A 115 9.10 -4.11 1.63
CA LYS A 115 9.41 -3.52 0.31
C LYS A 115 9.06 -2.03 0.29
N ARG A 116 7.95 -1.65 0.94
CA ARG A 116 7.54 -0.25 1.11
C ARG A 116 8.57 0.56 1.91
N LEU A 117 9.06 0.00 3.03
CA LEU A 117 10.10 0.61 3.87
C LEU A 117 11.40 0.82 3.10
N VAL A 118 11.90 -0.21 2.42
CA VAL A 118 13.13 -0.12 1.62
C VAL A 118 12.97 0.89 0.49
N SER A 119 11.83 0.86 -0.22
CA SER A 119 11.55 1.83 -1.29
C SER A 119 11.54 3.28 -0.77
N ALA A 120 11.00 3.52 0.42
CA ALA A 120 10.99 4.84 1.05
C ALA A 120 12.39 5.27 1.52
N TYR A 121 13.20 4.33 2.05
CA TYR A 121 14.58 4.62 2.41
C TYR A 121 15.42 4.98 1.20
N VAL A 122 15.35 4.19 0.14
CA VAL A 122 16.14 4.40 -1.09
C VAL A 122 15.83 5.77 -1.68
N GLU A 123 14.55 6.13 -1.80
CA GLU A 123 14.15 7.43 -2.35
C GLU A 123 14.63 8.63 -1.51
N LYS A 124 14.64 8.50 -0.18
CA LYS A 124 14.86 9.65 0.71
C LYS A 124 16.29 9.79 1.21
N PHE A 125 17.03 8.69 1.30
CA PHE A 125 18.23 8.61 2.12
C PHE A 125 19.43 7.94 1.45
N VAL A 126 19.28 7.28 0.28
CA VAL A 126 20.40 6.55 -0.34
C VAL A 126 21.59 7.46 -0.66
N ASP A 127 21.32 8.68 -1.11
CA ASP A 127 22.34 9.67 -1.48
C ASP A 127 22.67 10.64 -0.33
N VAL A 128 22.21 10.35 0.89
CA VAL A 128 22.48 11.19 2.07
C VAL A 128 23.65 10.58 2.84
N PRO A 129 24.85 11.22 2.85
CA PRO A 129 26.10 10.62 3.32
C PRO A 129 26.05 9.97 4.71
N ASP A 130 25.22 10.51 5.62
CA ASP A 130 25.13 10.06 7.02
C ASP A 130 23.87 9.28 7.36
N LYS A 131 23.02 8.94 6.38
CA LYS A 131 21.77 8.21 6.62
C LYS A 131 21.84 6.79 6.10
N HIS A 132 22.63 5.97 6.78
CA HIS A 132 22.69 4.54 6.51
C HIS A 132 21.39 3.81 6.87
N PHE A 133 21.14 2.70 6.18
CA PHE A 133 19.91 1.92 6.33
C PHE A 133 19.77 1.37 7.75
N VAL A 134 20.84 0.76 8.28
CA VAL A 134 20.88 0.20 9.64
C VAL A 134 20.55 1.27 10.68
N ALA A 135 21.24 2.42 10.65
CA ALA A 135 21.00 3.52 11.58
C ALA A 135 19.58 4.08 11.47
N SER A 136 19.04 4.15 10.25
CA SER A 136 17.67 4.62 10.00
C SER A 136 16.62 3.66 10.59
N VAL A 137 16.82 2.35 10.42
CA VAL A 137 15.97 1.30 10.98
C VAL A 137 16.04 1.32 12.51
N GLN A 138 17.24 1.36 13.10
CA GLN A 138 17.42 1.42 14.56
C GLN A 138 16.73 2.65 15.16
N LYS A 139 16.88 3.82 14.53
CA LYS A 139 16.21 5.05 14.97
C LYS A 139 14.68 4.94 14.85
N PHE A 140 14.17 4.31 13.78
CA PHE A 140 12.75 4.04 13.63
C PHE A 140 12.24 3.13 14.76
N MET A 141 12.94 2.03 15.05
CA MET A 141 12.55 1.08 16.10
C MET A 141 12.61 1.70 17.51
N GLN A 142 13.63 2.52 17.80
CA GLN A 142 13.70 3.28 19.05
C GLN A 142 12.49 4.20 19.22
N LYS A 143 12.04 4.88 18.16
CA LYS A 143 10.82 5.70 18.19
C LYS A 143 9.56 4.87 18.44
N GLN A 144 9.45 3.68 17.85
CA GLN A 144 8.31 2.78 18.10
C GLN A 144 8.29 2.32 19.56
N LYS A 145 9.44 1.92 20.12
CA LYS A 145 9.56 1.57 21.55
C LYS A 145 9.15 2.72 22.46
N ALA A 146 9.64 3.93 22.18
CA ALA A 146 9.31 5.12 22.96
C ALA A 146 7.82 5.52 22.87
N ALA A 147 7.16 5.20 21.77
CA ALA A 147 5.72 5.43 21.58
C ALA A 147 4.82 4.41 22.31
N GLY A 148 5.39 3.53 23.15
CA GLY A 148 4.64 2.47 23.83
C GLY A 148 4.30 1.28 22.92
N THR A 149 4.91 1.21 21.74
CA THR A 149 4.87 0.07 20.83
C THR A 149 6.03 -0.87 21.18
N THR A 150 6.09 -1.32 22.44
CA THR A 150 7.12 -2.26 22.90
C THR A 150 6.65 -3.69 22.65
N ASN A 151 7.40 -4.46 21.86
CA ASN A 151 7.46 -5.94 21.79
C ASN A 151 6.14 -6.74 21.71
N SER A 152 4.97 -6.13 21.53
CA SER A 152 3.66 -6.77 21.76
C SER A 152 2.84 -7.00 20.50
N GLY A 153 3.35 -6.71 19.29
CA GLY A 153 2.52 -6.84 18.08
C GLY A 153 1.35 -5.85 18.05
N ARG A 154 1.44 -4.76 18.82
CA ARG A 154 0.46 -3.67 18.80
C ARG A 154 0.38 -3.09 17.38
N PRO A 155 -0.83 -2.94 16.83
CA PRO A 155 -1.03 -2.30 15.53
C PRO A 155 -0.53 -0.85 15.60
N ASN A 156 0.44 -0.49 14.77
CA ASN A 156 0.86 0.90 14.56
C ASN A 156 -0.35 1.73 14.06
N LYS A 157 -0.38 3.05 14.29
CA LYS A 157 -1.50 3.94 13.93
C LYS A 157 -1.85 3.91 12.44
N GLU A 158 -0.92 3.52 11.56
CA GLU A 158 -1.22 3.29 10.15
C GLU A 158 -2.00 1.98 9.91
N ILE A 159 -1.83 0.99 10.79
CA ILE A 159 -2.40 -0.37 10.76
C ILE A 159 -3.86 -0.39 11.22
N THR A 160 -4.27 0.56 12.06
CA THR A 160 -5.63 0.64 12.59
C THR A 160 -6.65 1.14 11.57
N PHE A 161 -6.21 1.67 10.43
CA PHE A 161 -7.08 2.31 9.47
C PHE A 161 -8.15 1.40 8.86
N PRO A 162 -7.82 0.21 8.34
CA PRO A 162 -8.84 -0.68 7.77
C PRO A 162 -9.89 -1.14 8.79
N ILE A 163 -9.63 -0.98 10.09
CA ILE A 163 -10.54 -1.36 11.16
C ILE A 163 -11.61 -0.29 11.38
N PHE A 164 -11.28 0.97 11.11
CA PHE A 164 -12.22 2.09 11.19
C PHE A 164 -12.87 2.43 9.86
N VAL A 165 -12.35 1.89 8.75
CA VAL A 165 -12.83 2.23 7.40
C VAL A 165 -13.20 0.96 6.65
N LYS A 166 -14.48 0.85 6.29
CA LYS A 166 -14.96 -0.17 5.38
C LYS A 166 -14.44 0.11 3.98
N LEU A 167 -13.47 -0.68 3.53
CA LEU A 167 -12.93 -0.62 2.18
C LEU A 167 -13.77 -1.48 1.23
N ASP A 168 -13.95 -1.00 0.01
CA ASP A 168 -14.66 -1.70 -1.07
C ASP A 168 -13.68 -2.41 -2.01
N PHE A 169 -12.41 -1.99 -2.03
CA PHE A 169 -11.37 -2.56 -2.90
C PHE A 169 -9.97 -2.48 -2.29
N VAL A 170 -9.20 -3.57 -2.39
CA VAL A 170 -7.81 -3.66 -1.90
C VAL A 170 -6.91 -4.14 -3.02
N GLY A 171 -6.27 -3.20 -3.73
CA GLY A 171 -5.29 -3.51 -4.75
C GLY A 171 -3.91 -3.81 -4.16
N HIS A 172 -3.15 -4.71 -4.77
CA HIS A 172 -1.74 -4.91 -4.43
C HIS A 172 -0.88 -4.35 -5.55
N LEU A 173 0.23 -3.68 -5.20
CA LEU A 173 1.19 -3.21 -6.18
C LEU A 173 1.72 -4.37 -7.02
N GLU A 174 1.92 -5.53 -6.40
CA GLU A 174 2.39 -6.76 -7.05
C GLU A 174 1.40 -7.29 -8.10
N THR A 175 0.11 -6.91 -8.03
CA THR A 175 -0.94 -7.26 -8.98
C THR A 175 -1.58 -6.04 -9.65
N LEU A 176 -0.88 -4.89 -9.66
CA LEU A 176 -1.42 -3.59 -10.07
C LEU A 176 -2.18 -3.65 -11.40
N ASN A 177 -1.64 -4.34 -12.41
CA ASN A 177 -2.29 -4.44 -13.71
C ASN A 177 -3.60 -5.26 -13.68
N ASP A 178 -3.62 -6.36 -12.94
CA ASP A 178 -4.80 -7.24 -12.85
C ASP A 178 -5.90 -6.56 -12.00
N ASP A 179 -5.50 -5.78 -10.99
CA ASP A 179 -6.40 -4.98 -10.16
C ASP A 179 -6.96 -3.75 -10.91
N ALA A 180 -6.12 -3.09 -11.70
CA ALA A 180 -6.53 -1.93 -12.48
C ALA A 180 -7.52 -2.31 -13.59
N GLU A 181 -7.38 -3.50 -14.20
CA GLU A 181 -8.35 -4.01 -15.17
C GLU A 181 -9.73 -4.25 -14.55
N LEU A 182 -9.79 -4.84 -13.36
CA LEU A 182 -11.05 -5.01 -12.65
C LEU A 182 -11.67 -3.65 -12.26
N LEU A 183 -10.85 -2.67 -11.87
CA LEU A 183 -11.36 -1.32 -11.61
C LEU A 183 -11.96 -0.67 -12.86
N ILE A 184 -11.42 -0.92 -14.07
CA ILE A 184 -12.04 -0.45 -15.32
C ILE A 184 -13.41 -1.12 -15.55
N GLU A 185 -13.56 -2.42 -15.21
CA GLU A 185 -14.85 -3.11 -15.30
C GLU A 185 -15.89 -2.50 -14.34
N LEU A 186 -15.47 -2.14 -13.13
CA LEU A 186 -16.34 -1.50 -12.12
C LEU A 186 -16.62 -0.03 -12.43
N PHE A 187 -15.65 0.67 -12.99
CA PHE A 187 -15.71 2.10 -13.33
C PHE A 187 -15.24 2.31 -14.78
N PRO A 188 -16.13 2.16 -15.78
CA PRO A 188 -15.76 2.26 -17.19
C PRO A 188 -15.09 3.58 -17.59
N ALA A 189 -15.34 4.66 -16.84
CA ALA A 189 -14.66 5.95 -17.01
C ALA A 189 -13.13 5.87 -16.86
N LEU A 190 -12.59 4.86 -16.17
CA LEU A 190 -11.15 4.64 -16.03
C LEU A 190 -10.48 4.16 -17.33
N LYS A 191 -11.24 3.62 -18.29
CA LYS A 191 -10.71 2.99 -19.50
C LYS A 191 -9.79 3.91 -20.32
N ASP A 192 -10.10 5.20 -20.34
CA ASP A 192 -9.35 6.20 -21.12
C ASP A 192 -8.07 6.67 -20.41
N PHE A 193 -7.91 6.35 -19.12
CA PHE A 193 -6.83 6.87 -18.28
C PHE A 193 -5.88 5.78 -17.76
N VAL A 194 -6.40 4.57 -17.56
CA VAL A 194 -5.65 3.41 -17.09
C VAL A 194 -5.07 2.65 -18.30
N PRO A 195 -3.75 2.48 -18.39
CA PRO A 195 -3.14 1.71 -19.48
C PRO A 195 -3.54 0.22 -19.41
N THR A 196 -4.19 -0.32 -20.44
CA THR A 196 -4.60 -1.73 -20.51
C THR A 196 -3.54 -2.63 -21.18
N LYS A 197 -3.61 -3.95 -20.92
CA LYS A 197 -2.68 -4.95 -21.49
C LYS A 197 -2.59 -4.96 -23.02
N THR A 198 -3.63 -4.53 -23.74
CA THR A 198 -3.64 -4.50 -25.21
C THR A 198 -2.72 -3.43 -25.80
N ASN A 199 -2.36 -2.39 -25.03
CA ASN A 199 -1.41 -1.35 -25.43
C ASN A 199 0.02 -1.61 -24.95
N ARG A 200 0.30 -2.77 -24.32
CA ARG A 200 1.55 -3.06 -23.58
C ARG A 200 2.22 -4.37 -24.02
N VAL A 201 2.56 -4.51 -25.30
CA VAL A 201 3.43 -5.62 -25.73
C VAL A 201 4.86 -5.49 -25.13
N LYS A 202 5.28 -4.29 -24.67
CA LYS A 202 6.62 -4.04 -24.10
C LYS A 202 6.71 -4.02 -22.56
N ASP A 203 5.60 -3.86 -21.83
CA ASP A 203 5.63 -3.39 -20.43
C ASP A 203 5.57 -4.51 -19.36
N LYS A 204 5.05 -5.70 -19.71
CA LYS A 204 4.95 -6.82 -18.75
C LYS A 204 6.31 -7.33 -18.29
N THR A 205 7.29 -7.37 -19.19
CA THR A 205 8.64 -7.86 -18.90
C THR A 205 9.39 -6.88 -18.00
N GLU A 206 9.25 -5.58 -18.23
CA GLU A 206 9.86 -4.51 -17.43
C GLU A 206 9.24 -4.40 -16.04
N HIS A 207 7.91 -4.50 -15.92
CA HIS A 207 7.23 -4.50 -14.62
C HIS A 207 7.63 -5.72 -13.77
N ASN A 208 7.68 -6.91 -14.37
CA ASN A 208 8.15 -8.11 -13.66
C ASN A 208 9.64 -8.01 -13.29
N ALA A 209 10.47 -7.40 -14.14
CA ALA A 209 11.87 -7.11 -13.82
C ALA A 209 11.99 -6.12 -12.66
N SER A 210 11.17 -5.07 -12.63
CA SER A 210 11.13 -4.09 -11.55
C SER A 210 10.66 -4.69 -10.22
N LEU A 211 9.65 -5.57 -10.23
CA LEU A 211 9.21 -6.29 -9.03
C LEU A 211 10.28 -7.28 -8.53
N ARG A 212 10.99 -7.94 -9.45
CA ARG A 212 12.12 -8.82 -9.11
C ARG A 212 13.29 -8.03 -8.52
N ASP A 213 13.69 -6.95 -9.18
CA ASP A 213 14.72 -6.02 -8.70
C ASP A 213 14.35 -5.49 -7.31
N ASP A 214 13.09 -5.14 -7.09
CA ASP A 214 12.63 -4.69 -5.78
C ASP A 214 12.74 -5.75 -4.69
N LYS A 215 12.42 -7.01 -5.01
CA LYS A 215 12.59 -8.13 -4.07
C LYS A 215 14.06 -8.36 -3.74
N ASP A 216 14.94 -8.37 -4.74
CA ASP A 216 16.37 -8.60 -4.55
C ASP A 216 17.04 -7.43 -3.82
N ARG A 217 16.67 -6.19 -4.16
CA ARG A 217 17.08 -4.99 -3.42
C ARG A 217 16.63 -5.04 -1.97
N THR A 218 15.39 -5.46 -1.71
CA THR A 218 14.86 -5.59 -0.34
C THR A 218 15.68 -6.58 0.48
N ARG A 219 16.04 -7.74 -0.11
CA ARG A 219 16.95 -8.71 0.54
C ARG A 219 18.31 -8.11 0.86
N ASN A 220 18.90 -7.38 -0.09
CA ASN A 220 20.23 -6.79 0.07
C ASN A 220 20.27 -5.77 1.21
N TYR A 221 19.21 -4.99 1.39
CA TYR A 221 19.12 -4.06 2.53
C TYR A 221 18.86 -4.78 3.85
N LEU A 222 17.96 -5.76 3.88
CA LEU A 222 17.71 -6.54 5.10
C LEU A 222 18.92 -7.37 5.56
N ALA A 223 19.77 -7.81 4.64
CA ALA A 223 21.01 -8.51 4.96
C ALA A 223 22.04 -7.65 5.72
N GLN A 224 21.86 -6.33 5.73
CA GLN A 224 22.73 -5.41 6.50
C GLN A 224 22.34 -5.34 7.99
N LEU A 225 21.16 -5.84 8.36
CA LEU A 225 20.69 -5.87 9.74
C LEU A 225 21.17 -7.14 10.43
N ASP A 226 21.53 -7.03 11.72
CA ASP A 226 21.74 -8.21 12.55
C ASP A 226 20.41 -9.00 12.72
N PRO A 227 20.48 -10.31 13.02
CA PRO A 227 19.28 -11.16 13.09
C PRO A 227 18.21 -10.67 14.08
N ASP A 228 18.61 -10.12 15.23
CA ASP A 228 17.67 -9.65 16.24
C ASP A 228 16.94 -8.38 15.78
N THR A 229 17.69 -7.41 15.23
CA THR A 229 17.12 -6.20 14.63
C THR A 229 16.17 -6.54 13.49
N ARG A 230 16.54 -7.48 12.61
CA ARG A 230 15.69 -7.92 11.50
C ARG A 230 14.41 -8.57 12.02
N LYS A 231 14.51 -9.50 12.97
CA LYS A 231 13.35 -10.18 13.57
C LYS A 231 12.40 -9.18 14.22
N GLU A 232 12.93 -8.23 14.99
CA GLU A 232 12.12 -7.20 15.64
C GLU A 232 11.45 -6.26 14.61
N LEU A 233 12.16 -5.89 13.53
CA LEU A 233 11.59 -5.12 12.43
C LEU A 233 10.41 -5.87 11.77
N LEU A 234 10.56 -7.18 11.50
CA LEU A 234 9.48 -8.01 10.96
C LEU A 234 8.30 -8.12 11.92
N GLN A 235 8.55 -8.20 13.23
CA GLN A 235 7.52 -8.20 14.26
C GLN A 235 6.70 -6.91 14.21
N ILE A 236 7.33 -5.75 14.04
CA ILE A 236 6.64 -4.44 13.93
C ILE A 236 5.66 -4.42 12.75
N PHE A 237 6.04 -4.99 11.61
CA PHE A 237 5.20 -5.03 10.40
C PHE A 237 4.30 -6.26 10.31
N SER A 238 4.33 -7.17 11.29
CA SER A 238 3.60 -8.43 11.25
C SER A 238 2.10 -8.26 11.11
N VAL A 239 1.53 -7.23 11.74
CA VAL A 239 0.10 -6.93 11.65
C VAL A 239 -0.28 -6.39 10.27
N ASP A 240 0.52 -5.50 9.69
CA ASP A 240 0.30 -5.00 8.31
C ASP A 240 0.33 -6.15 7.30
N CYS A 241 1.31 -7.05 7.42
CA CYS A 241 1.38 -8.23 6.58
C CYS A 241 0.11 -9.07 6.71
N ARG A 242 -0.34 -9.32 7.95
CA ARG A 242 -1.49 -10.16 8.21
C ARG A 242 -2.77 -9.54 7.66
N LEU A 243 -3.05 -8.27 7.95
CA LEU A 243 -4.24 -7.56 7.46
C LEU A 243 -4.38 -7.65 5.94
N PHE A 244 -3.27 -7.49 5.22
CA PHE A 244 -3.26 -7.45 3.76
C PHE A 244 -2.80 -8.76 3.11
N GLY A 245 -2.69 -9.86 3.85
CA GLY A 245 -2.39 -11.18 3.30
C GLY A 245 -0.99 -11.36 2.70
N TYR A 246 0.02 -10.65 3.21
CA TYR A 246 1.43 -10.86 2.86
C TYR A 246 2.09 -11.92 3.75
N ASP A 247 3.03 -12.67 3.17
CA ASP A 247 3.98 -13.47 3.94
C ASP A 247 5.06 -12.58 4.54
N CYS A 248 4.93 -12.30 5.84
CA CYS A 248 5.87 -11.42 6.54
C CYS A 248 7.29 -11.98 6.67
N TYR A 249 7.48 -13.28 6.43
CA TYR A 249 8.77 -13.95 6.48
C TYR A 249 9.34 -14.24 5.08
N GLU A 250 8.80 -13.61 4.02
CA GLU A 250 9.29 -13.71 2.64
C GLU A 250 10.81 -13.45 2.53
N PHE A 251 11.36 -12.67 3.47
CA PHE A 251 12.75 -12.23 3.52
C PHE A 251 13.61 -12.88 4.64
N GLY A 252 13.10 -13.94 5.27
CA GLY A 252 13.81 -14.69 6.31
C GLY A 252 13.66 -14.10 7.72
N SER A 253 13.76 -14.96 8.74
CA SER A 253 13.86 -14.60 10.16
C SER A 253 15.28 -14.26 10.55
#